data_AF-A0A965N3T5-F1
#
_entry.id   AF-A0A965N3T5-F1
#
_cell.length_a   1.000
_cell.length_b   1.000
_cell.length_c   1.000
_cell.angle_alpha   90.00
_cell.angle_beta   90.00
_cell.angle_gamma   90.00
#
_symmetry.space_group_name_H-M   'P 1'
#
loop_
_entity.id
_entity.type
_entity.pdbx_description
1 polymer ?
#
loop_
_entity_poly.entity_id
_entity_poly.type
_entity_poly.pdbx_seq_one_letter_code
_entity_poly.pdbx_strand_id
1 'polypeptide(L)'
;MNLAIFDLDRTLTKVSTYTPFLIFAALHRAPWRLVLLAIWVLAMGGYLIGLSSRKTLKEIGFFLLIGRRIPAEALQRLAKEFARLTLAKNMAASAQTHIQ
;
A
#
# COMPACT_ATOMS: atom_id res chain seq x y z
N MET A 1 15.35 29.59 -2.21
CA MET A 1 14.20 28.67 -2.10
C MET A 1 14.74 27.32 -1.68
N ASN A 2 14.33 26.79 -0.54
CA ASN A 2 14.84 25.52 -0.04
C ASN A 2 13.75 24.47 -0.25
N LEU A 3 14.02 23.45 -1.08
CA LEU A 3 13.13 22.33 -1.36
C LEU A 3 13.70 21.08 -0.70
N ALA A 4 12.90 20.44 0.18
CA ALA A 4 13.22 19.14 0.74
C ALA A 4 12.21 18.11 0.23
N ILE A 5 12.70 16.94 -0.20
CA ILE A 5 11.89 15.82 -0.66
C ILE A 5 12.10 14.68 0.32
N PHE A 6 11.02 14.21 0.92
CA PHE A 6 11.02 13.08 1.83
C PHE A 6 10.38 11.87 1.17
N ASP A 7 10.96 10.69 1.37
CA ASP A 7 10.23 9.45 1.13
C ASP A 7 9.08 9.32 2.14
N LEU A 8 8.06 8.53 1.80
CA LEU A 8 6.88 8.36 2.66
C LEU A 8 7.06 7.17 3.61
N ASP A 9 7.39 6.01 3.05
CA ASP A 9 7.38 4.74 3.76
C ASP A 9 8.58 4.65 4.71
N ARG A 10 8.33 4.43 6.01
CA ARG A 10 9.36 4.37 7.07
C ARG A 10 10.16 5.66 7.32
N THR A 11 9.96 6.72 6.52
CA THR A 11 10.47 8.06 6.81
C THR A 11 9.41 8.90 7.51
N LEU A 12 8.25 9.07 6.89
CA LEU A 12 7.12 9.78 7.51
C LEU A 12 6.15 8.84 8.22
N THR A 13 6.14 7.57 7.84
CA THR A 13 5.25 6.54 8.39
C THR A 13 6.02 5.55 9.28
N LYS A 14 5.34 4.88 10.22
CA LYS A 14 5.97 3.86 11.10
C LYS A 14 6.24 2.56 10.33
N VAL A 15 5.28 2.14 9.50
CA VAL A 15 5.36 0.95 8.64
C VAL A 15 4.99 1.28 7.20
N SER A 16 5.48 0.46 6.26
CA SER A 16 5.16 0.61 4.83
C SER A 16 3.66 0.56 4.55
N THR A 17 3.20 1.43 3.66
CA THR A 17 1.77 1.61 3.34
C THR A 17 1.23 0.64 2.28
N TYR A 18 2.11 0.06 1.45
CA TYR A 18 1.73 -0.72 0.28
C TYR A 18 0.82 -1.93 0.57
N THR A 19 1.30 -2.91 1.34
CA THR A 19 0.52 -4.12 1.65
C THR A 19 -0.73 -3.82 2.49
N PRO A 20 -0.65 -2.98 3.55
CA PRO A 20 -1.85 -2.58 4.29
C PRO A 20 -2.91 -1.92 3.39
N PHE A 21 -2.49 -1.10 2.42
CA PHE A 21 -3.42 -0.50 1.45
C PHE A 21 -4.10 -1.55 0.58
N LEU A 22 -3.38 -2.56 0.07
CA LEU A 22 -3.99 -3.61 -0.74
C LEU A 22 -5.02 -4.43 0.05
N ILE A 23 -4.70 -4.79 1.30
CA ILE A 23 -5.62 -5.51 2.19
C ILE A 23 -6.84 -4.64 2.51
N PHE A 24 -6.63 -3.37 2.83
CA PHE A 24 -7.70 -2.40 3.07
C PHE A 24 -8.62 -2.29 1.85
N ALA A 25 -8.07 -2.11 0.65
CA ALA A 25 -8.84 -2.00 -0.58
C ALA A 25 -9.62 -3.28 -0.90
N ALA A 26 -9.02 -4.46 -0.68
CA ALA A 26 -9.69 -5.75 -0.85
C ALA A 26 -10.87 -5.89 0.12
N LEU A 27 -10.67 -5.58 1.41
CA LEU A 27 -11.71 -5.64 2.45
C LEU A 27 -12.93 -4.76 2.12
N HIS A 28 -12.70 -3.54 1.64
CA HIS A 28 -13.78 -2.55 1.44
C HIS A 28 -14.51 -2.72 0.11
N ARG A 29 -13.88 -3.35 -0.90
CA ARG A 29 -14.46 -3.50 -2.24
C ARG A 29 -14.91 -4.91 -2.57
N ALA A 30 -14.08 -5.90 -2.27
CA ALA A 30 -14.22 -7.26 -2.73
C ALA A 30 -13.54 -8.23 -1.75
N PRO A 31 -14.12 -8.43 -0.55
CA PRO A 31 -13.46 -9.17 0.53
C PRO A 31 -13.14 -10.62 0.17
N TRP A 32 -13.86 -11.21 -0.79
CA TRP A 32 -13.55 -12.53 -1.34
C TRP A 32 -12.13 -12.63 -1.95
N ARG A 33 -11.56 -11.50 -2.40
CA ARG A 33 -10.18 -11.45 -2.91
C ARG A 33 -9.13 -11.67 -1.84
N LEU A 34 -9.47 -11.61 -0.55
CA LEU A 34 -8.53 -11.95 0.52
C LEU A 34 -8.08 -13.40 0.48
N VAL A 35 -8.85 -14.31 -0.14
CA VAL A 35 -8.38 -15.68 -0.41
C VAL A 35 -7.14 -15.65 -1.32
N LEU A 36 -7.04 -14.68 -2.23
CA LEU A 36 -5.89 -14.49 -3.11
C LEU A 36 -4.67 -13.90 -2.39
N LEU A 37 -4.79 -13.51 -1.12
CA LEU A 37 -3.65 -13.09 -0.30
C LEU A 37 -2.64 -14.23 -0.15
N ALA A 38 -3.10 -15.49 -0.08
CA ALA A 38 -2.21 -16.65 -0.06
C ALA A 38 -1.34 -16.71 -1.33
N ILE A 39 -1.94 -16.46 -2.51
CA ILE A 39 -1.20 -16.40 -3.79
C ILE A 39 -0.24 -15.21 -3.79
N TRP A 40 -0.62 -14.07 -3.21
CA TRP A 40 0.27 -12.93 -3.06
C TRP A 40 1.48 -13.23 -2.17
N VAL A 41 1.31 -13.97 -1.07
CA VAL A 41 2.42 -14.43 -0.22
C VAL A 41 3.36 -15.35 -0.98
N LEU A 42 2.84 -16.26 -1.82
CA LEU A 42 3.68 -17.09 -2.70
C LEU A 42 4.47 -16.23 -3.70
N ALA A 43 3.85 -15.20 -4.28
CA ALA A 43 4.54 -14.26 -5.18
C ALA A 43 5.64 -13.48 -4.46
N MET A 44 5.44 -13.10 -3.19
CA MET A 44 6.52 -12.53 -2.36
C MET A 44 7.66 -13.53 -2.15
N GLY A 45 7.35 -14.81 -1.94
CA GLY A 45 8.35 -15.87 -1.87
C GLY A 45 9.21 -15.90 -3.13
N GLY A 46 8.58 -15.87 -4.31
CA GLY A 46 9.28 -15.78 -5.60
C GLY A 46 10.16 -14.54 -5.75
N TYR A 47 9.71 -13.38 -5.26
CA TYR A 47 10.53 -12.18 -5.20
C TYR A 47 11.75 -12.35 -4.28
N LEU A 48 11.57 -12.99 -3.12
CA LEU A 48 12.65 -13.17 -2.13
C LEU A 48 13.80 -14.03 -2.68
N ILE A 49 13.49 -15.02 -3.53
CA ILE A 49 14.48 -15.88 -4.19
C ILE A 49 14.94 -15.34 -5.56
N GLY A 50 14.58 -14.11 -5.91
CA GLY A 50 15.08 -13.41 -7.10
C GLY A 50 14.37 -13.74 -8.42
N LEU A 51 13.26 -14.48 -8.41
CA LEU A 51 12.50 -14.83 -9.62
C LEU A 51 11.65 -13.66 -10.16
N SER A 52 11.50 -12.57 -9.41
CA SER A 52 10.63 -11.46 -9.78
C SER A 52 11.19 -10.12 -9.34
N SER A 53 10.89 -9.08 -10.11
CA SER A 53 11.25 -7.70 -9.74
C SER A 53 10.26 -7.11 -8.75
N ARG A 54 10.68 -6.07 -8.02
CA ARG A 54 9.78 -5.27 -7.15
C ARG A 54 8.61 -4.69 -7.94
N LYS A 55 8.82 -4.32 -9.21
CA LYS A 55 7.74 -3.80 -10.09
C LYS A 55 6.69 -4.87 -10.35
N THR A 56 7.12 -6.05 -10.80
CA THR A 56 6.24 -7.19 -11.11
C THR A 56 5.45 -7.63 -9.87
N LEU A 57 6.09 -7.70 -8.71
CA LEU A 57 5.40 -8.04 -7.46
C LEU A 57 4.29 -7.05 -7.13
N LYS A 58 4.50 -5.76 -7.38
CA LYS A 58 3.47 -4.75 -7.15
C LYS A 58 2.30 -4.91 -8.12
N GLU A 59 2.56 -5.12 -9.40
CA GLU A 59 1.51 -5.36 -10.41
C GLU A 59 0.66 -6.58 -10.07
N ILE A 60 1.28 -7.68 -9.63
CA ILE A 60 0.59 -8.88 -9.14
C ILE A 60 -0.29 -8.54 -7.93
N GLY A 61 0.24 -7.81 -6.95
CA GLY A 61 -0.53 -7.39 -5.77
C GLY A 61 -1.77 -6.58 -6.11
N PHE A 62 -1.64 -5.59 -7.00
CA PHE A 62 -2.79 -4.82 -7.50
C PHE A 62 -3.81 -5.72 -8.21
N PHE A 63 -3.34 -6.58 -9.12
CA PHE A 63 -4.21 -7.48 -9.86
C PHE A 63 -5.00 -8.43 -8.95
N LEU A 64 -4.35 -9.03 -7.96
CA LEU A 64 -4.96 -9.98 -7.03
C LEU A 64 -5.93 -9.29 -6.07
N LEU A 65 -5.49 -8.21 -5.40
CA LEU A 65 -6.22 -7.64 -4.27
C LEU A 65 -7.17 -6.49 -4.64
N ILE A 66 -6.91 -5.79 -5.75
CA ILE A 66 -7.76 -4.68 -6.23
C ILE A 66 -8.51 -5.07 -7.51
N GLY A 67 -7.88 -5.88 -8.37
CA GLY A 67 -8.42 -6.30 -9.66
C GLY A 67 -7.79 -5.57 -10.84
N ARG A 68 -8.04 -6.08 -12.05
CA ARG A 68 -7.46 -5.53 -13.28
C ARG A 68 -7.91 -4.10 -13.60
N ARG A 69 -9.11 -3.71 -13.16
CA ARG A 69 -9.68 -2.39 -13.40
C ARG A 69 -10.41 -1.88 -12.16
N ILE A 70 -10.21 -0.60 -11.88
CA ILE A 70 -10.92 0.14 -10.83
C ILE A 70 -11.29 1.52 -11.38
N PRO A 71 -12.55 1.98 -11.20
CA PRO A 71 -12.90 3.37 -11.51
C PRO A 71 -12.02 4.33 -10.70
N ALA A 72 -11.53 5.40 -11.32
CA ALA A 72 -10.60 6.33 -10.70
C ALA A 72 -11.17 6.94 -9.42
N GLU A 73 -12.47 7.25 -9.41
CA GLU A 73 -13.19 7.83 -8.28
C GLU A 73 -13.26 6.85 -7.11
N ALA A 74 -13.47 5.56 -7.40
CA ALA A 74 -13.48 4.52 -6.39
C ALA A 74 -12.10 4.34 -5.76
N LEU A 75 -11.04 4.33 -6.57
CA LEU A 75 -9.66 4.25 -6.09
C LEU A 75 -9.31 5.49 -5.24
N GLN A 76 -9.73 6.69 -5.67
CA GLN A 76 -9.48 7.92 -4.95
C GLN A 76 -10.20 7.95 -3.59
N ARG A 77 -11.44 7.45 -3.51
CA ARG A 77 -12.15 7.30 -2.23
C ARG A 77 -11.41 6.37 -1.27
N LEU A 78 -11.03 5.18 -1.75
CA LEU A 78 -10.26 4.22 -0.95
C LEU A 78 -8.91 4.81 -0.48
N ALA A 79 -8.20 5.52 -1.35
CA ALA A 79 -6.95 6.18 -1.01
C ALA A 79 -7.14 7.27 0.06
N LYS A 80 -8.20 8.09 -0.04
CA LYS A 80 -8.53 9.12 0.96
C LYS A 80 -8.87 8.50 2.31
N GLU A 81 -9.68 7.45 2.34
CA GLU A 81 -10.04 6.75 3.58
C GLU A 81 -8.82 6.10 4.23
N PHE A 82 -8.00 5.40 3.44
CA PHE A 82 -6.76 4.80 3.93
C PHE A 82 -5.76 5.87 4.42
N ALA A 83 -5.66 7.02 3.75
CA ALA A 83 -4.83 8.13 4.18
C ALA A 83 -5.25 8.65 5.56
N ARG A 84 -6.56 8.79 5.83
CA ARG A 84 -7.05 9.19 7.16
C ARG A 84 -6.61 8.18 8.24
N LEU A 85 -6.71 6.89 7.97
CA LEU A 85 -6.24 5.85 8.89
C LEU A 85 -4.72 5.89 9.09
N THR A 86 -3.96 6.16 8.02
CA THR A 86 -2.50 6.27 8.05
C THR A 86 -2.06 7.47 8.89
N LEU A 87 -2.71 8.62 8.71
CA LEU A 87 -2.47 9.81 9.52
C LEU A 87 -2.75 9.56 11.00
N ALA A 88 -3.85 8.88 11.31
CA ALA A 88 -4.25 8.60 12.69
C ALA A 88 -3.38 7.54 13.39
N LYS A 89 -2.93 6.51 12.66
CA LYS A 89 -2.35 5.30 13.29
C LYS A 89 -0.89 5.01 12.90
N ASN A 90 -0.43 5.52 11.76
CA ASN A 90 0.83 5.11 11.13
C ASN A 90 1.81 6.26 10.86
N MET A 91 1.64 7.45 11.46
CA MET A 91 2.63 8.53 11.36
C MET A 91 3.80 8.31 12.32
N ALA A 92 5.04 8.46 11.85
CA ALA A 92 6.21 8.41 12.71
C ALA A 92 6.25 9.63 13.65
N ALA A 93 6.72 9.46 14.88
CA ALA A 93 6.77 10.55 15.87
C ALA A 93 7.68 11.70 15.39
N SER A 94 8.81 11.36 14.77
CA SER A 94 9.75 12.32 14.16
C SER A 94 9.12 13.14 13.03
N ALA A 95 8.23 12.54 12.24
CA ALA A 95 7.54 13.22 11.14
C ALA A 95 6.58 14.32 11.64
N GLN A 96 5.98 14.11 12.82
CA GLN A 96 5.10 15.12 13.44
C GLN A 96 5.88 16.38 13.82
N THR A 97 7.17 16.26 14.14
CA THR A 97 8.02 17.38 14.53
C THR A 97 8.50 18.22 13.33
N HIS A 98 8.61 17.64 12.14
CA HIS A 98 9.18 18.31 10.94
C HIS A 98 8.12 18.90 10.00
N ILE A 99 6.85 18.56 10.19
CA ILE A 99 5.72 19.00 9.35
C ILE A 99 4.94 20.17 10.02
N GLN A 100 5.35 20.62 11.21
CA GLN A 100 4.80 21.82 11.86
C GLN A 100 5.37 23.11 11.28
#